data_AF-A0A8I1LG46-F1
#
_entry.id   AF-A0A8I1LG46-F1
#
_cell.length_a   1.000
_cell.length_b   1.000
_cell.length_c   1.000
_cell.angle_alpha   90.00
_cell.angle_beta   90.00
_cell.angle_gamma   90.00
#
_symmetry.space_group_name_H-M   'P 1'
#
loop_
_entity.id
_entity.type
_entity.pdbx_description
1 polymer ?
#
loop_
_entity_poly.entity_id
_entity_poly.type
_entity_poly.pdbx_seq_one_letter_code
_entity_poly.pdbx_strand_id
1 'polypeptide(L)' 'MASAADLTVGLASEPSSIDPHYHNLGPNNEMRRHIFESLIWQDEQQKLTPLLATSWEPTSETTWEFKLRKGREIPRRL' A
#
# COMPACT_ATOMS: atom_id res chain seq x y z
N MET A 1 23.04 5.89 15.30
CA MET A 1 22.37 4.63 14.87
C MET A 1 21.05 4.54 15.61
N ALA A 2 19.92 4.36 14.92
CA ALA A 2 18.63 4.14 15.58
C ALA A 2 18.46 2.64 15.90
N SER A 3 17.99 2.32 17.10
CA SER A 3 17.63 0.95 17.49
C SER A 3 16.20 0.65 17.06
N ALA A 4 15.90 -0.62 16.76
CA ALA A 4 14.52 -1.07 16.58
C ALA A 4 13.71 -0.78 17.85
N ALA A 5 12.47 -0.34 17.68
CA ALA A 5 11.53 -0.01 18.76
C ALA A 5 10.17 -0.65 18.49
N ASP A 6 9.53 -1.13 19.55
CA ASP A 6 8.19 -1.69 19.47
C ASP A 6 7.15 -0.57 19.45
N LEU A 7 6.14 -0.70 18.59
CA LEU A 7 5.01 0.21 18.50
C LEU A 7 3.71 -0.54 18.76
N THR A 8 2.92 -0.06 19.73
CA THR A 8 1.56 -0.54 19.98
C THR A 8 0.54 0.48 19.51
N VAL A 9 -0.41 0.07 18.69
CA VAL A 9 -1.46 0.93 18.12
C VAL A 9 -2.83 0.36 18.47
N GLY A 10 -3.70 1.20 19.04
CA GLY A 10 -5.10 0.86 19.29
C GLY A 10 -5.98 1.14 18.08
N LEU A 11 -6.85 0.20 17.73
CA LEU A 11 -7.85 0.36 16.66
C LEU A 11 -9.25 0.51 17.29
N ALA A 12 -10.11 1.30 16.64
CA ALA A 12 -11.48 1.53 17.13
C ALA A 12 -12.36 0.26 17.07
N SER A 13 -12.02 -0.70 16.22
CA SER A 13 -12.65 -2.02 16.16
C SER A 13 -11.71 -3.03 15.49
N GLU A 14 -12.05 -4.31 15.58
CA GLU A 14 -11.27 -5.39 14.98
C GLU A 14 -11.37 -5.37 13.44
N PRO A 15 -10.27 -5.58 12.69
CA PRO A 15 -10.31 -5.85 11.27
C PRO A 15 -11.06 -7.16 10.99
N SER A 16 -12.01 -7.12 10.06
CA SER A 16 -12.83 -8.30 9.73
C SER A 16 -12.14 -9.32 8.82
N SER A 17 -11.06 -8.91 8.14
CA SER A 17 -10.30 -9.76 7.20
C SER A 17 -8.96 -9.09 6.85
N ILE A 18 -7.96 -9.91 6.49
CA ILE A 18 -6.65 -9.50 5.99
C ILE A 18 -6.58 -9.64 4.45
N ASP A 19 -7.59 -10.22 3.80
CA ASP A 19 -7.68 -10.24 2.34
C ASP A 19 -7.94 -8.81 1.82
N PRO A 20 -7.02 -8.24 1.02
CA PRO A 20 -7.16 -6.86 0.53
C PRO A 20 -8.38 -6.65 -0.39
N HIS A 21 -9.03 -7.71 -0.88
CA HIS A 21 -10.21 -7.66 -1.74
C HIS A 21 -11.55 -7.78 -0.99
N TYR A 22 -11.56 -8.16 0.29
CA TYR A 22 -12.80 -8.59 0.95
C TYR A 22 -13.65 -7.44 1.49
N HIS A 23 -13.07 -6.50 2.25
CA HIS A 23 -13.82 -5.42 2.89
C HIS A 23 -13.10 -4.07 2.87
N ASN A 24 -13.84 -3.02 2.49
CA ASN A 24 -13.37 -1.62 2.47
C ASN A 24 -13.85 -0.85 3.72
N LEU A 25 -13.48 -1.34 4.91
CA LEU A 25 -13.77 -0.69 6.19
C LEU A 25 -12.52 -0.03 6.75
N GLY A 26 -12.68 1.05 7.54
CA GLY A 26 -11.57 1.80 8.14
C GLY A 26 -10.51 0.91 8.80
N PRO A 27 -10.86 0.04 9.77
CA PRO A 27 -9.91 -0.86 10.43
C PRO A 27 -9.18 -1.80 9.47
N ASN A 28 -9.87 -2.34 8.45
CA ASN A 28 -9.26 -3.18 7.43
C ASN A 28 -8.27 -2.39 6.56
N ASN A 29 -8.62 -1.16 6.18
CA ASN A 29 -7.76 -0.29 5.39
C ASN A 29 -6.50 0.13 6.15
N GLU A 30 -6.62 0.43 7.45
CA GLU A 30 -5.44 0.74 8.28
C GLU A 30 -4.53 -0.47 8.42
N MET A 31 -5.07 -1.65 8.72
CA MET A 31 -4.26 -2.89 8.77
C MET A 31 -3.60 -3.20 7.42
N ARG A 32 -4.33 -3.04 6.30
CA ARG A 32 -3.83 -3.32 4.94
C ARG A 32 -2.56 -2.53 4.62
N ARG A 33 -2.47 -1.28 5.05
CA ARG A 33 -1.31 -0.39 4.81
C ARG A 33 -0.01 -0.89 5.45
N HIS A 34 -0.09 -1.73 6.48
CA HIS A 34 1.08 -2.31 7.15
C HIS A 34 1.59 -3.59 6.47
N ILE A 35 0.77 -4.24 5.64
CA ILE A 35 1.05 -5.57 5.08
C ILE A 35 1.30 -5.50 3.56
N PHE A 36 0.57 -4.64 2.86
CA PHE A 36 0.60 -4.56 1.41
C PHE A 36 1.04 -3.17 0.94
N GLU A 37 1.74 -3.15 -0.19
CA GLU A 37 2.18 -1.91 -0.85
C GLU A 37 1.37 -1.70 -2.15
N SER A 38 0.88 -0.48 -2.38
CA SER A 38 0.20 -0.11 -3.62
C SER A 38 1.18 0.39 -4.70
N LEU A 39 0.70 0.60 -5.92
CA LEU A 39 1.51 1.20 -6.99
C LEU A 39 1.89 2.65 -6.66
N ILE A 40 0.91 3.41 -6.18
CA ILE A 40 1.03 4.81 -5.77
C ILE A 40 0.35 5.01 -4.42
N TRP A 41 0.71 6.07 -3.73
CA TRP A 41 0.14 6.44 -2.43
C TRP A 41 -0.37 7.86 -2.44
N GLN A 42 -1.38 8.15 -1.62
CA GLN A 42 -1.84 9.51 -1.36
C GLN A 42 -1.30 9.97 -0.01
N ASP A 43 -0.43 10.97 0.00
CA ASP A 43 0.15 11.49 1.25
C ASP A 43 -0.86 12.29 2.08
N GLU A 44 -0.40 12.77 3.24
CA GLU A 44 -1.19 13.57 4.18
C GLU A 44 -1.71 14.88 3.58
N GLN A 45 -1.08 15.36 2.50
CA GLN A 45 -1.49 16.54 1.73
C GLN A 45 -2.33 16.17 0.51
N GLN A 46 -2.81 14.93 0.45
CA GLN A 46 -3.60 14.36 -0.65
C GLN A 46 -2.86 14.27 -1.99
N LYS A 47 -1.53 14.41 -2.01
CA LYS A 47 -0.74 14.32 -3.22
C LYS A 47 -0.39 12.86 -3.52
N LEU A 48 -0.46 12.52 -4.81
CA LEU A 48 -0.04 11.21 -5.30
C LEU A 48 1.50 11.11 -5.29
N THR A 49 2.02 10.05 -4.67
CA THR A 49 3.44 9.80 -4.46
C THR A 49 3.83 8.38 -4.88
N PRO A 50 5.09 8.16 -5.32
CA PRO A 50 5.59 6.85 -5.74
C PRO A 50 5.66 5.81 -4.59
N LEU A 51 5.05 4.64 -4.77
CA LEU A 51 5.33 3.42 -3.99
C LEU A 51 5.95 2.35 -4.89
N LEU A 52 5.27 1.24 -5.21
CA LEU A 52 5.83 0.21 -6.09
C LEU A 52 6.12 0.74 -7.50
N ALA A 53 5.35 1.70 -7.99
CA ALA A 53 5.61 2.41 -9.23
C ALA A 53 6.46 3.66 -8.98
N THR A 54 7.55 3.82 -9.74
CA THR A 54 8.42 5.01 -9.73
C THR A 54 7.88 6.16 -10.56
N SER A 55 7.09 5.84 -11.60
CA SER A 55 6.40 6.82 -12.44
C SER A 55 5.18 6.18 -13.07
N TRP A 56 4.21 6.99 -13.46
CA TRP A 56 3.01 6.56 -14.15
C TRP A 56 2.51 7.69 -15.05
N GLU A 57 1.91 7.32 -16.18
CA GLU A 57 1.35 8.27 -17.13
C GLU A 57 0.12 7.67 -17.85
N PRO A 58 -0.89 8.49 -18.19
CA PRO A 58 -2.00 8.04 -19.02
C PRO A 58 -1.51 7.95 -20.47
N THR A 59 -1.76 6.81 -21.13
CA THR A 59 -1.42 6.60 -22.54
C THR A 59 -2.64 6.68 -23.45
N SER A 60 -3.85 6.64 -22.87
CA SER A 60 -5.13 6.89 -23.54
C SER A 60 -6.19 7.31 -22.50
N GLU A 61 -7.45 7.50 -22.92
CA GLU A 61 -8.56 7.83 -22.01
C GLU A 61 -8.81 6.77 -20.93
N THR A 62 -8.46 5.50 -21.19
CA THR A 62 -8.75 4.37 -20.28
C THR A 62 -7.51 3.54 -19.95
N THR A 63 -6.32 3.95 -20.42
CA THR A 63 -5.07 3.18 -20.26
C THR A 63 -4.00 3.99 -19.55
N TRP A 64 -3.31 3.34 -18.61
CA TRP A 64 -2.20 3.89 -17.85
C TRP A 64 -0.98 2.99 -17.96
N GLU A 65 0.20 3.58 -18.15
CA GLU A 65 1.48 2.88 -18.06
C GLU A 65 2.15 3.19 -16.71
N PHE A 66 2.71 2.15 -16.06
CA PHE A 66 3.44 2.26 -14.80
C PHE A 66 4.85 1.69 -14.94
N LYS A 67 5.86 2.42 -14.47
CA LYS A 67 7.24 1.90 -14.32
C LYS A 67 7.45 1.44 -12.90
N LEU A 68 7.77 0.15 -12.71
CA LEU A 68 7.94 -0.45 -11.39
C LEU A 68 9.37 -0.32 -10.85
N ARG A 69 9.53 -0.24 -9.53
CA ARG A 69 10.84 -0.29 -8.86
C ARG A 69 11.54 -1.62 -9.16
N LYS A 70 12.83 -1.56 -9.49
CA LYS A 70 13.68 -2.75 -9.66
C LYS A 70 14.05 -3.35 -8.31
N GLY A 71 14.12 -4.69 -8.23
CA GLY A 71 14.64 -5.40 -7.06
C GLY A 71 13.63 -5.74 -5.96
N ARG A 72 12.32 -5.54 -6.18
CA ARG A 72 11.30 -6.08 -5.29
C ARG A 72 10.94 -7.49 -5.75
N GLU A 73 11.43 -8.50 -5.05
CA GLU A 73 10.90 -9.86 -5.18
C GLU A 73 9.47 -9.86 -4.63
N ILE A 74 8.48 -10.16 -5.47
CA ILE A 74 7.18 -10.61 -4.98
C ILE A 74 7.43 -11.99 -4.39
N PRO A 75 7.17 -12.24 -3.09
CA PRO A 75 7.35 -13.56 -2.51
C PRO A 75 6.52 -14.55 -3.35
N ARG A 76 7.19 -15.44 -4.08
CA ARG A 76 6.50 -16.54 -4.75
C ARG A 76 5.98 -17.43 -3.63
N ARG A 77 4.66 -17.52 -3.47
CA ARG A 77 4.10 -18.52 -2.57
C ARG A 77 4.52 -19.90 -3.09
N LEU A 78 5.11 -20.69 -2.19
CA LEU A 78 5.14 -22.15 -2.28
C LEU A 78 3.73 -22.69 -2.03
#